data_AF-A0A964HB71-F1
#
_entry.id   AF-A0A964HB71-F1
#
_cell.length_a   1.000
_cell.length_b   1.000
_cell.length_c   1.000
_cell.angle_alpha   90.00
_cell.angle_beta   90.00
_cell.angle_gamma   90.00
#
_symmetry.space_group_name_H-M   'P 1'
#
loop_
_entity.id
_entity.type
_entity.pdbx_description
1 polymer ?
#
loop_
_entity_poly.entity_id
_entity_poly.type
_entity_poly.pdbx_seq_one_letter_code
_entity_poly.pdbx_strand_id
1 'polypeptide(L)'
;MPTDVRCLECGAAGDADVVRVASICCELLGDERTDTLYRCARCGSYTVEAFIDVFCGEGSASLEGPFTKRQGEAWAAIIARCGTPWDKKCRCAAHREYYGDNLG
;
A
#
# COMPACT_ATOMS: atom_id res chain seq x y z
N MET A 1 -2.84 -15.23 1.41
CA MET A 1 -2.37 -15.47 2.79
C MET A 1 -2.02 -14.13 3.40
N PRO A 2 -2.30 -13.84 4.67
CA PRO A 2 -1.80 -12.60 5.28
C PRO A 2 -0.27 -12.64 5.28
N THR A 3 0.37 -11.60 4.75
CA THR A 3 1.83 -11.48 4.86
C THR A 3 2.14 -11.13 6.31
N ASP A 4 3.13 -11.79 6.91
CA ASP A 4 3.68 -11.35 8.21
C ASP A 4 4.36 -9.98 8.00
N VAL A 5 3.58 -8.92 8.13
CA VAL A 5 4.04 -7.55 7.91
C VAL A 5 5.07 -7.19 8.99
N ARG A 6 6.24 -6.78 8.52
CA ARG A 6 7.37 -6.34 9.35
C ARG A 6 7.98 -5.09 8.76
N CYS A 7 8.57 -4.27 9.61
CA CYS A 7 9.40 -3.15 9.21
C CYS A 7 10.63 -3.65 8.46
N LEU A 8 10.79 -3.24 7.20
CA LEU A 8 11.96 -3.62 6.39
C LEU A 8 13.25 -2.88 6.77
N GLU A 9 13.18 -1.86 7.61
CA GLU A 9 14.35 -1.13 8.11
C GLU A 9 14.95 -1.81 9.36
N CYS A 10 14.16 -1.97 10.43
CA CYS A 10 14.65 -2.45 11.72
C CYS A 10 14.16 -3.84 12.10
N GLY A 11 13.39 -4.52 11.24
CA GLY A 11 12.88 -5.87 11.46
C GLY A 11 11.77 -6.00 12.50
N ALA A 12 11.27 -4.89 13.06
CA ALA A 12 10.18 -4.93 14.04
C ALA A 12 8.89 -5.45 13.39
N ALA A 13 8.10 -6.23 14.11
CA ALA A 13 6.92 -6.91 13.59
C ALA A 13 5.79 -6.97 14.62
N GLY A 14 4.57 -7.23 14.16
CA GLY A 14 3.37 -7.28 14.99
C GLY A 14 2.71 -5.91 15.20
N ASP A 15 1.45 -5.94 15.62
CA ASP A 15 0.54 -4.79 15.64
C ASP A 15 1.01 -3.64 16.54
N ALA A 16 1.82 -3.92 17.57
CA ALA A 16 2.36 -2.91 18.45
C ALA A 16 3.50 -2.09 17.81
N ASP A 17 4.25 -2.70 16.88
CA ASP A 17 5.44 -2.10 16.29
C ASP A 17 5.23 -1.63 14.85
N VAL A 18 4.22 -2.17 14.15
CA VAL A 18 3.92 -1.89 12.75
C VAL A 18 2.43 -1.59 12.60
N VAL A 19 2.10 -0.33 12.34
CA VAL A 19 0.72 0.17 12.35
C VAL A 19 0.27 0.42 10.92
N ARG A 20 -0.90 -0.12 10.53
CA ARG A 20 -1.55 0.19 9.26
C ARG A 20 -2.00 1.66 9.24
N VAL A 21 -1.55 2.42 8.25
CA VAL A 21 -1.84 3.86 8.11
C VAL A 21 -2.90 4.13 7.06
N ALA A 22 -2.77 3.51 5.88
CA ALA A 22 -3.64 3.75 4.75
C ALA A 22 -3.65 2.53 3.83
N SER A 23 -4.65 2.46 2.95
CA SER A 23 -4.71 1.44 1.92
C SER A 23 -5.44 2.01 0.71
N ILE A 24 -5.00 1.62 -0.48
CA ILE A 24 -5.58 2.04 -1.75
C ILE A 24 -5.52 0.87 -2.72
N CYS A 25 -6.51 0.73 -3.59
CA CYS A 25 -6.49 -0.30 -4.63
C CYS A 25 -6.77 0.27 -6.02
N CYS A 26 -6.38 -0.48 -7.04
CA CYS A 26 -6.67 -0.17 -8.42
C CYS A 26 -6.76 -1.44 -9.26
N GLU A 27 -7.45 -1.34 -10.38
CA GLU A 27 -7.40 -2.32 -11.46
C GLU A 27 -6.27 -1.94 -12.42
N LEU A 28 -5.30 -2.85 -12.60
CA LEU A 28 -4.16 -2.73 -13.51
C LEU A 28 -4.21 -3.89 -14.50
N LEU A 29 -4.50 -3.58 -15.77
CA LEU A 29 -4.55 -4.57 -16.86
C LEU A 29 -5.46 -5.79 -16.59
N GLY A 30 -6.53 -5.60 -15.81
CA GLY A 30 -7.49 -6.64 -15.45
C GLY A 30 -7.23 -7.34 -14.11
N ASP A 31 -6.07 -7.11 -13.50
CA ASP A 31 -5.73 -7.58 -12.16
C ASP A 31 -6.00 -6.47 -11.12
N GLU A 32 -6.31 -6.85 -9.88
CA GLU A 32 -6.50 -5.89 -8.80
C GLU A 32 -5.23 -5.80 -7.96
N ARG A 33 -4.64 -4.60 -7.90
CA ARG A 33 -3.53 -4.30 -6.99
C ARG A 33 -4.07 -3.53 -5.79
N THR A 34 -3.74 -3.99 -4.59
CA THR A 34 -3.99 -3.28 -3.34
C THR A 34 -2.66 -2.97 -2.66
N ASP A 35 -2.39 -1.70 -2.42
CA ASP A 35 -1.25 -1.26 -1.62
C ASP A 35 -1.74 -0.90 -0.22
N THR A 36 -1.13 -1.49 0.80
CA THR A 36 -1.37 -1.15 2.20
C THR A 36 -0.12 -0.58 2.84
N LEU A 37 -0.21 0.65 3.35
CA LEU A 37 0.90 1.36 3.97
C LEU A 37 0.94 1.05 5.46
N TYR A 38 2.11 0.68 5.94
CA TYR A 38 2.41 0.46 7.34
C TYR A 38 3.53 1.37 7.81
N ARG A 39 3.40 1.92 9.02
CA ARG A 39 4.43 2.74 9.68
C ARG A 39 5.00 1.99 10.87
N CYS A 40 6.33 1.94 10.97
CA CYS A 40 7.01 1.40 12.14
C CYS A 40 6.98 2.40 13.29
N ALA A 41 6.48 1.97 14.46
CA ALA A 41 6.47 2.79 15.68
C ALA A 41 7.89 3.02 16.24
N ARG A 42 8.82 2.11 15.99
CA ARG A 42 10.20 2.18 16.53
C ARG A 42 11.09 3.16 15.77
N CYS A 43 11.23 3.00 14.45
CA CYS A 43 12.14 3.81 13.64
C CYS A 43 11.41 4.85 12.76
N GLY A 44 10.08 4.80 12.67
CA GLY A 44 9.28 5.74 11.88
C GLY A 44 9.33 5.54 10.37
N SER A 45 10.05 4.53 9.86
CA SER A 45 10.03 4.17 8.45
C SER A 45 8.70 3.53 8.05
N TYR A 46 8.47 3.47 6.74
CA TYR A 46 7.28 2.87 6.14
C TYR A 46 7.62 1.60 5.38
N THR A 47 6.66 0.68 5.34
CA THR A 47 6.66 -0.53 4.53
C THR A 47 5.31 -0.60 3.83
N VAL A 48 5.31 -0.96 2.55
CA VAL A 48 4.09 -1.17 1.78
C VAL A 48 3.92 -2.67 1.58
N GLU A 49 2.75 -3.20 1.92
CA GLU A 49 2.33 -4.51 1.42
C GLU A 49 1.61 -4.29 0.10
N ALA A 50 2.17 -4.82 -0.99
CA ALA A 50 1.54 -4.85 -2.28
C ALA A 50 0.90 -6.24 -2.48
N PHE A 51 -0.42 -6.26 -2.59
CA PHE A 51 -1.19 -7.46 -2.89
C PHE A 51 -1.73 -7.37 -4.31
N ILE A 52 -1.50 -8.40 -5.12
CA ILE A 52 -2.03 -8.53 -6.48
C ILE A 52 -2.98 -9.71 -6.50
N ASP A 53 -4.27 -9.43 -6.69
CA ASP A 53 -5.29 -10.42 -7.02
C ASP A 53 -5.39 -10.55 -8.53
N VAL A 54 -4.88 -11.67 -9.05
CA VAL A 54 -4.88 -11.94 -10.49
C VAL A 54 -6.20 -12.56 -10.92
N PHE A 55 -6.73 -12.12 -12.06
CA PHE A 55 -8.04 -12.60 -12.53
C PHE A 55 -8.10 -14.14 -12.71
N CYS A 56 -6.98 -14.73 -13.15
CA CYS A 56 -6.82 -16.18 -13.31
C CYS A 56 -5.48 -16.61 -12.70
N GLY A 57 -5.51 -17.20 -11.50
CA GLY A 57 -4.34 -17.77 -10.85
C GLY A 57 -4.35 -17.56 -9.34
N GLU A 58 -3.19 -17.72 -8.72
CA GLU A 58 -2.99 -17.40 -7.32
C GLU A 58 -2.55 -15.95 -7.17
N GLY A 59 -3.23 -15.19 -6.32
CA GLY A 59 -2.79 -13.86 -5.93
C GLY A 59 -1.43 -13.90 -5.22
N SER A 60 -0.70 -12.79 -5.28
CA SER A 60 0.62 -12.66 -4.67
C SER A 60 0.67 -11.48 -3.71
N ALA A 61 1.50 -11.59 -2.67
CA ALA A 61 1.76 -10.53 -1.73
C ALA A 61 3.27 -10.31 -1.61
N SER A 62 3.70 -9.05 -1.60
CA SER A 62 5.09 -8.66 -1.38
C SER A 62 5.18 -7.48 -0.42
N LEU A 63 6.32 -7.37 0.28
CA LEU A 63 6.64 -6.19 1.07
C LEU A 63 7.64 -5.33 0.30
N GLU A 64 7.32 -4.05 0.16
CA GLU A 64 8.15 -3.04 -0.50
C GLU A 64 8.63 -2.00 0.52
N GLY A 65 9.86 -1.54 0.36
CA GLY A 65 10.52 -0.59 1.26
C GLY A 65 11.99 -0.96 1.54
N PRO A 66 12.61 -0.39 2.58
CA PRO A 66 12.05 0.59 3.51
C PRO A 66 11.85 1.96 2.85
N PHE A 67 10.78 2.65 3.23
CA PHE A 67 10.51 4.02 2.79
C PHE A 67 10.71 5.01 3.92
N THR A 68 11.20 6.21 3.56
CA THR A 68 11.37 7.27 4.55
C THR A 68 10.03 7.73 5.09
N LYS A 69 10.02 8.28 6.32
CA LYS A 69 8.84 8.89 6.93
C LYS A 69 8.16 9.90 5.98
N ARG A 70 8.95 10.77 5.34
CA ARG A 70 8.43 11.79 4.41
C ARG A 70 7.71 11.19 3.20
N GLN A 71 8.23 10.10 2.62
CA GLN A 71 7.59 9.41 1.50
C GLN A 71 6.27 8.77 1.94
N GLY A 72 6.31 8.02 3.05
CA GLY A 72 5.11 7.37 3.59
C GLY A 72 4.00 8.35 3.98
N GLU A 73 4.35 9.47 4.61
CA GLU A 73 3.40 10.55 4.95
C GLU A 73 2.82 11.23 3.70
N ALA A 74 3.64 11.46 2.68
CA ALA A 74 3.16 12.01 1.41
C ALA A 74 2.15 11.08 0.74
N TRP A 75 2.44 9.79 0.67
CA TRP A 75 1.51 8.80 0.13
C TRP A 75 0.23 8.66 0.96
N ALA A 76 0.33 8.61 2.29
CA ALA A 76 -0.84 8.57 3.17
C ALA A 76 -1.75 9.80 2.95
N ALA A 77 -1.15 10.99 2.76
CA ALA A 77 -1.90 12.20 2.45
C ALA A 77 -2.59 12.15 1.07
N ILE A 78 -1.96 11.55 0.06
CA ILE A 78 -2.59 11.31 -1.25
C ILE A 78 -3.79 10.39 -1.09
N ILE A 79 -3.65 9.26 -0.40
CA ILE A 79 -4.72 8.27 -0.22
C ILE A 79 -5.91 8.88 0.52
N ALA A 80 -5.65 9.69 1.56
CA ALA A 80 -6.69 10.35 2.36
C ALA A 80 -7.57 11.34 1.56
N ARG A 81 -7.14 11.77 0.37
CA ARG A 81 -7.93 12.62 -0.53
C ARG A 81 -9.01 11.85 -1.30
N CYS A 82 -8.96 10.52 -1.34
CA CYS A 82 -10.00 9.71 -1.95
C CYS A 82 -11.07 9.34 -0.92
N GLY A 83 -12.35 9.53 -1.25
CA GLY A 83 -13.46 9.07 -0.41
C GLY A 83 -13.71 7.56 -0.47
N THR A 84 -13.17 6.89 -1.49
CA THR A 84 -13.36 5.45 -1.75
C THR A 84 -12.04 4.80 -2.22
N PRO A 85 -10.98 4.81 -1.39
CA PRO A 85 -9.68 4.26 -1.79
C PRO A 85 -9.70 2.74 -2.01
N TRP A 86 -10.74 2.04 -1.57
CA TRP A 86 -10.97 0.61 -1.83
C TRP A 86 -11.75 0.32 -3.13
N ASP A 87 -12.13 1.35 -3.90
CA ASP A 87 -12.77 1.16 -5.19
C ASP A 87 -11.70 1.04 -6.29
N LYS A 88 -11.44 -0.20 -6.74
CA LYS A 88 -10.44 -0.49 -7.77
C LYS A 88 -10.71 0.17 -9.12
N LYS A 89 -11.95 0.59 -9.37
CA LYS A 89 -12.37 1.31 -10.58
C LYS A 89 -12.31 2.82 -10.40
N CYS A 90 -11.94 3.32 -9.22
CA CYS A 90 -11.77 4.75 -8.99
C CYS A 90 -10.63 5.29 -9.86
N ARG A 91 -10.85 6.46 -10.45
CA ARG A 91 -9.89 7.19 -11.29
C ARG A 91 -9.72 8.64 -10.85
N CYS A 92 -9.98 8.93 -9.58
CA CYS A 92 -9.83 10.28 -9.04
C CYS A 92 -8.36 10.73 -9.03
N ALA A 93 -8.13 12.02 -8.79
CA ALA A 93 -6.78 12.59 -8.78
C ALA A 93 -5.83 11.90 -7.79
N ALA A 94 -6.33 11.41 -6.64
CA ALA A 94 -5.52 10.65 -5.69
C ALA A 94 -5.03 9.30 -6.25
N HIS A 95 -5.91 8.52 -6.89
CA HIS A 95 -5.49 7.26 -7.53
C HIS A 95 -4.47 7.52 -8.65
N ARG A 96 -4.73 8.51 -9.52
CA ARG A 96 -3.81 8.87 -10.61
C ARG A 96 -2.46 9.36 -10.11
N GLU A 97 -2.44 10.12 -9.02
CA GLU A 97 -1.18 10.58 -8.43
C GLU A 97 -0.41 9.45 -7.75
N TYR A 98 -1.10 8.51 -7.10
CA TYR A 98 -0.47 7.40 -6.42
C TYR A 98 0.07 6.32 -7.39
N TYR A 99 -0.76 5.87 -8.35
CA TYR A 99 -0.39 4.79 -9.29
C TYR A 99 0.21 5.30 -10.62
N GLY A 100 0.16 6.61 -10.87
CA GLY A 100 0.63 7.23 -12.11
C GLY A 100 -0.28 6.91 -13.31
N ASP A 101 0.33 6.90 -14.51
CA ASP A 101 -0.34 6.63 -15.79
C ASP A 101 -0.75 5.16 -15.98
N ASN A 102 -0.50 4.29 -15.00
CA ASN A 102 -0.82 2.86 -15.07
C ASN A 102 -2.32 2.57 -14.89
N LEU A 103 -3.13 3.58 -14.53
CA LEU A 103 -4.58 3.44 -14.45
C LEU A 103 -5.19 3.55 -15.85
N GLY A 104 -5.38 2.39 -16.48
CA GLY A 104 -6.14 2.24 -17.73
C GLY A 104 -7.60 2.66 -17.63
#